data_AF-A0A1B0ZWS7-F1
#
_entry.id   AF-A0A1B0ZWS7-F1
#
_cell.length_a   1.000
_cell.length_b   1.000
_cell.length_c   1.000
_cell.angle_alpha   90.00
_cell.angle_beta   90.00
_cell.angle_gamma   90.00
#
_symmetry.space_group_name_H-M   'P 1'
#
loop_
_entity.id
_entity.type
_entity.pdbx_description
1 polymer ?
#
loop_
_entity_poly.entity_id
_entity_poly.type
_entity_poly.pdbx_seq_one_letter_code
_entity_poly.pdbx_strand_id
1 'polypeptide(L)'
;MHYTSLLIATALIGTALPLHADVTGPGGKVLDCYCTDKSGSRVELGEFRCLSVDGRSFMAQCQMSLNVPMWREVQSACPSAALNGAQLPQTETDHPLPRL
;
A
#
# COMPACT_ATOMS: atom_id res chain seq x y z
N MET A 1 -12.26 -34.42 32.93
CA MET A 1 -11.17 -33.47 32.61
C MET A 1 -10.92 -33.31 31.11
N HIS A 2 -11.13 -34.32 30.25
CA HIS A 2 -11.05 -34.15 28.78
C HIS A 2 -12.27 -33.43 28.16
N TYR A 3 -13.48 -33.66 28.69
CA TYR A 3 -14.71 -33.02 28.21
C TYR A 3 -14.77 -31.49 28.46
N THR A 4 -14.20 -31.04 29.57
CA THR A 4 -14.11 -29.60 29.92
C THR A 4 -13.20 -28.84 28.95
N SER A 5 -12.08 -29.44 28.50
CA SER A 5 -11.22 -28.83 27.47
C SER A 5 -11.88 -28.77 26.10
N LEU A 6 -12.70 -29.78 25.76
CA LEU A 6 -13.43 -29.79 24.49
C LEU A 6 -14.50 -28.68 24.42
N LEU A 7 -15.18 -28.40 25.55
CA LEU A 7 -16.21 -27.36 25.65
C LEU A 7 -15.62 -25.93 25.60
N ILE A 8 -14.40 -25.73 26.11
CA ILE A 8 -13.71 -24.44 26.03
C ILE A 8 -13.22 -24.17 24.60
N ALA A 9 -12.76 -25.20 23.89
CA ALA A 9 -12.27 -25.08 22.51
C ALA A 9 -13.39 -24.72 21.51
N THR A 10 -14.61 -25.22 21.71
CA THR A 10 -15.76 -24.90 20.83
C THR A 10 -16.32 -23.49 21.06
N ALA A 11 -16.18 -22.92 22.26
CA ALA A 11 -16.69 -21.58 22.56
C ALA A 11 -15.89 -20.44 21.89
N LEU A 12 -14.62 -20.67 21.53
CA LEU A 12 -13.74 -19.63 20.97
C LEU A 12 -13.88 -19.43 19.44
N ILE A 13 -14.59 -20.32 18.74
CA ILE A 13 -14.63 -20.36 17.26
C ILE A 13 -15.82 -19.54 16.70
N GLY A 14 -16.74 -19.07 17.56
CA GLY A 14 -18.08 -18.63 17.13
C GLY A 14 -18.34 -17.13 16.90
N THR A 15 -17.40 -16.22 17.12
CA THR A 15 -17.68 -14.76 17.02
C THR A 15 -16.76 -14.03 16.06
N ALA A 16 -16.73 -14.43 14.79
CA ALA A 16 -16.24 -13.57 13.72
C ALA A 16 -17.40 -12.68 13.24
N LEU A 17 -17.76 -11.67 14.03
CA LEU A 17 -18.65 -10.61 13.55
C LEU A 17 -17.92 -9.83 12.45
N PRO A 18 -18.54 -9.57 11.29
CA PRO A 18 -17.94 -8.71 10.29
C PRO A 18 -17.82 -7.31 10.88
N LEU A 19 -16.58 -6.89 11.17
CA LEU A 19 -16.24 -5.52 11.50
C LEU A 19 -16.30 -4.69 10.21
N HIS A 20 -17.51 -4.27 9.83
CA HIS A 20 -17.66 -3.24 8.80
C HIS A 20 -17.25 -1.90 9.40
N ALA A 21 -16.04 -1.43 9.06
CA ALA A 21 -15.54 -0.10 9.42
C ALA A 21 -16.01 0.99 8.44
N ASP A 22 -17.01 0.70 7.62
CA ASP A 22 -17.44 1.57 6.53
C ASP A 22 -18.54 2.54 6.98
N VAL A 23 -18.44 3.79 6.53
CA VAL A 23 -19.37 4.85 6.95
C VAL A 23 -20.53 4.91 5.96
N THR A 24 -21.73 4.64 6.46
CA THR A 24 -22.97 4.83 5.69
C THR A 24 -23.42 6.28 5.82
N GLY A 25 -23.46 6.99 4.68
CA GLY A 25 -23.97 8.35 4.61
C GLY A 25 -25.51 8.42 4.61
N PRO A 26 -26.08 9.64 4.63
CA PRO A 26 -27.52 9.83 4.45
C PRO A 26 -28.04 9.11 3.21
N GLY A 27 -29.10 8.31 3.35
CA GLY A 27 -29.65 7.50 2.25
C GLY A 27 -29.01 6.11 2.08
N GLY A 28 -28.22 5.65 3.06
CA GLY A 28 -27.75 4.26 3.15
C GLY A 28 -26.68 3.89 2.12
N LYS A 29 -26.03 4.88 1.50
CA LYS A 29 -24.91 4.66 0.60
C LYS A 29 -23.62 4.60 1.39
N VAL A 30 -22.81 3.59 1.09
CA VAL A 30 -21.44 3.49 1.57
C VAL A 30 -20.61 4.58 0.89
N LEU A 31 -19.80 5.30 1.66
CA LEU A 31 -18.91 6.33 1.12
C LEU A 31 -17.69 5.66 0.47
N ASP A 32 -17.47 5.94 -0.81
CA ASP A 32 -16.41 5.30 -1.58
C ASP A 32 -15.12 6.15 -1.58
N CYS A 33 -14.18 5.86 -0.67
CA CYS A 33 -12.92 6.59 -0.54
C CYS A 33 -11.72 5.79 -1.07
N TYR A 34 -10.99 6.36 -2.03
CA TYR A 34 -9.84 5.73 -2.67
C TYR A 34 -8.80 6.77 -3.09
N CYS A 35 -7.56 6.33 -3.30
CA CYS A 35 -6.52 7.16 -3.92
C CYS A 35 -6.45 6.90 -5.43
N THR A 36 -5.92 7.86 -6.18
CA THR A 36 -5.56 7.64 -7.59
C THR A 36 -4.05 7.72 -7.77
N ASP A 37 -3.51 6.86 -8.64
CA ASP A 37 -2.13 6.96 -9.07
C ASP A 37 -1.96 7.93 -10.26
N LYS A 38 -0.72 8.09 -10.75
CA LYS A 38 -0.41 9.00 -11.87
C LYS A 38 -1.18 8.67 -13.15
N SER A 39 -1.57 7.41 -13.36
CA SER A 39 -2.38 7.00 -14.51
C SER A 39 -3.88 7.26 -14.31
N GLY A 40 -4.28 7.74 -13.13
CA GLY A 40 -5.68 7.87 -12.73
C GLY A 40 -6.31 6.56 -12.27
N SER A 41 -5.51 5.49 -12.12
CA SER A 41 -6.00 4.20 -11.66
C SER A 41 -6.41 4.28 -10.20
N ARG A 42 -7.56 3.69 -9.88
CA ARG A 42 -8.05 3.55 -8.50
C ARG A 42 -7.13 2.66 -7.69
N VAL A 43 -6.87 3.07 -6.45
CA VAL A 43 -6.10 2.34 -5.44
C VAL A 43 -6.86 2.35 -4.13
N GLU A 44 -7.12 1.17 -3.56
CA GLU A 44 -7.88 1.05 -2.32
C GLU A 44 -7.10 1.52 -1.09
N LEU A 45 -7.84 1.87 -0.04
CA LEU A 45 -7.25 2.20 1.26
C LEU A 45 -6.43 1.01 1.79
N GLY A 46 -5.24 1.32 2.32
CA GLY A 46 -4.30 0.34 2.84
C GLY A 46 -3.34 -0.24 1.80
N GLU A 47 -3.61 -0.06 0.50
CA GLU A 47 -2.70 -0.51 -0.55
C GLU A 47 -1.42 0.33 -0.60
N PHE A 48 -0.33 -0.32 -1.00
CA PHE A 48 0.97 0.29 -1.19
C PHE A 48 1.25 0.53 -2.67
N ARG A 49 1.82 1.68 -2.98
CA ARG A 49 2.23 2.04 -4.34
C ARG A 49 3.56 2.76 -4.33
N CYS A 50 4.36 2.45 -5.34
CA CYS A 50 5.53 3.23 -5.70
C CYS A 50 5.11 4.47 -6.46
N LEU A 51 5.29 5.64 -5.85
CA LEU A 51 5.00 6.93 -6.47
C LEU A 51 6.30 7.59 -6.92
N SER A 52 6.27 8.18 -8.12
CA SER A 52 7.36 9.00 -8.66
C SER A 52 6.86 10.43 -8.83
N VAL A 53 7.34 11.32 -7.97
CA VAL A 53 6.97 12.75 -7.94
C VAL A 53 8.27 13.56 -7.97
N ASP A 54 8.37 14.50 -8.90
CA ASP A 54 9.55 15.37 -9.06
C ASP A 54 10.89 14.61 -9.12
N GLY A 55 10.90 13.46 -9.79
CA GLY A 55 12.10 12.62 -9.96
C GLY A 55 12.49 11.79 -8.74
N ARG A 56 11.76 11.88 -7.63
CA ARG A 56 11.94 11.02 -6.45
C ARG A 56 10.93 9.88 -6.47
N SER A 57 11.41 8.66 -6.25
CA SER A 57 10.57 7.46 -6.12
C SER A 57 10.56 6.98 -4.67
N PHE A 58 9.38 6.89 -4.08
CA PHE A 58 9.18 6.47 -2.69
C PHE A 58 7.99 5.50 -2.59
N MET A 59 7.99 4.68 -1.53
CA MET A 59 6.86 3.84 -1.21
C MET A 59 5.83 4.66 -0.44
N ALA A 60 4.59 4.69 -0.92
CA ALA A 60 3.48 5.31 -0.22
C ALA A 60 2.34 4.31 0.02
N GLN A 61 1.56 4.55 1.06
CA GLN A 61 0.32 3.84 1.33
C GLN A 61 -0.87 4.79 1.12
N CYS A 62 -1.93 4.30 0.49
CA CYS A 62 -3.19 5.03 0.45
C CYS A 62 -3.84 4.96 1.83
N GLN A 63 -4.05 6.12 2.48
CA GLN A 63 -4.58 6.21 3.84
C GLN A 63 -5.66 7.27 3.94
N MET A 64 -6.42 7.24 5.03
CA MET A 64 -7.39 8.29 5.35
C MET A 64 -6.77 9.31 6.30
N SER A 65 -6.87 10.61 5.98
CA SER A 65 -6.48 11.69 6.89
C SER A 65 -7.56 12.77 6.90
N LEU A 66 -8.06 13.16 8.08
CA LEU A 66 -9.10 14.19 8.23
C LEU A 66 -10.29 14.01 7.27
N ASN A 67 -10.68 12.74 7.04
CA ASN A 67 -11.78 12.33 6.14
C ASN A 67 -11.50 12.43 4.63
N VAL A 68 -10.24 12.57 4.21
CA VAL A 68 -9.84 12.57 2.79
C VAL A 68 -8.81 11.45 2.53
N PRO A 69 -8.95 10.68 1.43
CA PRO A 69 -7.91 9.73 1.02
C PRO A 69 -6.65 10.49 0.61
N MET A 70 -5.49 10.01 1.07
CA MET A 70 -4.21 10.67 0.88
C MET A 70 -3.07 9.66 0.77
N TRP A 71 -2.03 10.04 0.03
CA TRP A 71 -0.81 9.26 -0.11
C TRP A 71 0.16 9.57 1.01
N ARG A 72 0.39 8.63 1.94
CA ARG A 72 1.43 8.77 2.96
C ARG A 72 2.70 8.06 2.54
N GLU A 73 3.82 8.78 2.45
CA GLU A 73 5.14 8.16 2.33
C GLU A 73 5.43 7.31 3.58
N VAL A 74 5.73 6.02 3.36
CA VAL A 74 6.04 5.05 4.41
C VAL A 74 7.48 4.56 4.36
N GLN A 75 8.12 4.63 3.19
CA GLN A 75 9.54 4.34 2.99
C GLN A 75 10.10 5.24 1.89
N SER A 76 11.36 5.66 2.05
CA SER A 76 12.04 6.56 1.12
C SER A 76 12.39 5.95 -0.23
N ALA A 77 12.28 4.63 -0.38
CA ALA A 77 12.63 3.90 -1.59
C ALA A 77 11.60 2.80 -1.90
N CYS A 78 11.50 2.47 -3.19
CA CYS A 78 10.70 1.37 -3.68
C CYS A 78 11.44 0.03 -3.57
N PRO A 79 10.73 -1.09 -3.34
CA PRO A 79 11.34 -2.41 -3.37
C PRO A 79 11.88 -2.69 -4.76
N SER A 80 13.16 -3.04 -4.84
CA SER A 80 13.79 -3.54 -6.05
C SER A 80 14.06 -5.03 -5.89
N ALA A 81 13.88 -5.79 -6.97
CA ALA A 81 14.39 -7.15 -7.01
C ALA A 81 15.90 -7.10 -7.23
N ALA A 82 16.68 -7.65 -6.31
CA ALA A 82 18.10 -7.90 -6.56
C ALA A 82 18.20 -9.17 -7.41
N LEU A 83 18.55 -9.02 -8.69
CA LEU A 83 19.00 -10.15 -9.49
C LEU A 83 20.42 -10.48 -9.04
N ASN A 84 20.56 -11.52 -8.21
CA ASN A 84 21.86 -12.11 -7.88
C ASN A 84 22.53 -12.62 -9.18
N GLY A 85 23.23 -11.75 -9.91
CA GLY A 85 23.99 -12.13 -11.10
C GLY A 85 24.03 -11.15 -12.27
N ALA A 86 23.29 -10.04 -12.26
CA ALA A 86 23.37 -9.04 -13.33
C ALA A 86 24.04 -7.76 -12.81
N GLN A 87 25.36 -7.82 -12.60
CA GLN A 87 26.21 -6.65 -12.69
C GLN A 87 26.14 -6.18 -14.14
N LEU A 88 25.17 -5.33 -14.49
CA LEU A 88 25.28 -4.53 -15.70
C LEU A 88 26.58 -3.73 -15.54
N PRO A 89 27.55 -3.85 -16.46
CA PRO A 89 28.74 -3.02 -16.42
C PRO A 89 28.28 -1.57 -16.40
N GLN A 90 28.54 -0.87 -15.30
CA GLN A 90 28.48 0.58 -15.30
C GLN A 90 29.64 1.01 -16.19
N THR A 91 29.39 1.10 -17.49
CA THR A 91 30.25 1.87 -18.38
C THR A 91 30.11 3.31 -17.94
N GLU A 92 30.96 3.69 -16.99
CA GLU A 92 31.38 5.05 -16.72
C GLU A 92 31.93 5.62 -18.03
N THR A 93 31.03 6.12 -18.89
CA THR A 93 31.42 6.95 -20.01
C THR A 93 31.48 8.38 -19.49
N ASP A 94 32.61 8.72 -18.87
CA ASP A 94 33.11 10.09 -18.85
C ASP A 94 33.24 10.55 -20.31
N HIS A 95 32.24 11.28 -20.79
CA HIS A 95 32.29 11.93 -22.11
C HIS A 95 32.08 13.43 -21.90
N PRO A 96 33.15 14.25 -21.85
CA PRO A 96 32.98 15.69 -21.90
C PRO A 96 32.42 16.06 -23.28
N LEU A 97 31.22 16.66 -23.28
CA LEU A 97 30.59 17.21 -24.47
C LEU A 97 31.54 18.22 -25.16
N PRO A 98 31.79 18.11 -26.48
CA PRO A 98 32.46 19.17 -27.21
C PRO A 98 31.53 20.39 -27.29
N ARG A 99 32.05 21.55 -26.91
CA ARG A 99 31.42 22.85 -27.18
C ARG A 99 31.47 23.12 -28.70
N LEU A 100 30.30 23.33 -29.28
CA LEU A 100 30.09 24.20 -30.44
C LEU A 100 28.91 25.12 -30.13
#